data_AF-A0A7Y5NBS8-F1
#
_entry.id   AF-A0A7Y5NBS8-F1
#
_cell.length_a   1.000
_cell.length_b   1.000
_cell.length_c   1.000
_cell.angle_alpha   90.00
_cell.angle_beta   90.00
_cell.angle_gamma   90.00
#
_symmetry.space_group_name_H-M   'P 1'
#
loop_
_entity.id
_entity.type
_entity.pdbx_description
1 polymer ?
#
loop_
_entity_poly.entity_id
_entity_poly.type
_entity_poly.pdbx_seq_one_letter_code
_entity_poly.pdbx_strand_id
1 'polypeptide(L)'
;MLRERIDAVDAQILSLLNERARYVLEIGRIKLAANLPIYMPERERWIYDNVERTNQGPLSNAAVRRLFERIIDESRRLEKEANEAVNREP
;
A
#
# COMPACT_ATOMS: atom_id res chain seq x y z
N MET A 1 2.85 -20.14 -23.16
CA MET A 1 2.02 -19.10 -23.83
C MET A 1 2.09 -17.78 -23.06
N LEU A 2 1.67 -16.64 -23.65
CA LEU A 2 1.71 -15.33 -22.98
C LEU A 2 0.95 -15.29 -21.63
N ARG A 3 -0.07 -16.13 -21.46
CA ARG A 3 -0.83 -16.25 -20.19
C ARG A 3 0.05 -16.69 -19.02
N GLU A 4 0.91 -17.68 -19.21
CA GLU A 4 1.84 -18.14 -18.15
C GLU A 4 2.81 -17.03 -17.72
N ARG A 5 3.17 -16.13 -18.65
CA ARG A 5 3.98 -14.95 -18.31
C ARG A 5 3.19 -13.94 -17.48
N ILE A 6 1.89 -13.78 -17.77
CA ILE A 6 0.98 -12.94 -16.96
C ILE A 6 0.86 -13.53 -15.55
N ASP A 7 0.63 -14.84 -15.43
CA ASP A 7 0.51 -15.51 -14.13
C ASP A 7 1.78 -15.31 -13.27
N ALA A 8 2.96 -15.39 -13.90
CA ALA A 8 4.24 -15.13 -13.23
C ALA A 8 4.43 -13.66 -12.81
N VAL A 9 3.90 -12.71 -13.57
CA VAL A 9 3.90 -11.28 -13.20
C VAL A 9 2.92 -11.03 -12.07
N ASP A 10 1.72 -11.62 -12.12
CA ASP A 10 0.70 -11.48 -11.08
C ASP A 10 1.19 -12.02 -9.73
N ALA A 11 1.92 -13.14 -9.73
CA ALA A 11 2.56 -13.67 -8.54
C ALA A 11 3.58 -12.69 -7.93
N GLN A 12 4.36 -11.99 -8.77
CA GLN A 12 5.31 -10.97 -8.31
C GLN A 12 4.58 -9.74 -7.75
N ILE A 13 3.52 -9.28 -8.42
CA ILE A 13 2.68 -8.18 -7.94
C ILE A 13 2.13 -8.52 -6.55
N LEU A 14 1.55 -9.71 -6.38
CA LEU A 14 1.02 -10.15 -5.09
C LEU A 14 2.11 -10.19 -4.01
N SER A 15 3.30 -10.72 -4.33
CA SER A 15 4.43 -10.75 -3.40
C SER A 15 4.83 -9.35 -2.94
N LEU A 16 4.97 -8.41 -3.88
CA LEU A 16 5.33 -7.01 -3.59
C LEU A 16 4.25 -6.28 -2.78
N LEU A 17 2.97 -6.54 -3.07
CA LEU A 17 1.86 -5.98 -2.30
C LEU A 17 1.84 -6.50 -0.86
N ASN A 18 2.10 -7.80 -0.66
CA ASN A 18 2.20 -8.39 0.68
C ASN A 18 3.41 -7.87 1.45
N GLU A 19 4.56 -7.69 0.81
CA GLU A 19 5.73 -7.06 1.42
C GLU A 19 5.42 -5.63 1.85
N ARG A 20 4.80 -4.84 0.97
CA ARG A 20 4.36 -3.48 1.27
C ARG A 20 3.38 -3.44 2.45
N ALA A 21 2.45 -4.40 2.53
CA ALA A 21 1.51 -4.52 3.63
C ALA A 21 2.20 -4.80 4.97
N ARG A 22 3.27 -5.62 4.99
CA ARG A 22 4.07 -5.84 6.21
C ARG A 22 4.72 -4.55 6.71
N TYR A 23 5.27 -3.72 5.82
CA TYR A 23 5.81 -2.41 6.21
C TYR A 23 4.74 -1.48 6.78
N VAL A 24 3.52 -1.50 6.23
CA VAL A 24 2.39 -0.73 6.78
C VAL A 24 2.08 -1.16 8.21
N LEU A 25 2.03 -2.47 8.48
CA LEU A 25 1.80 -3.00 9.83
C LEU A 25 2.91 -2.61 10.80
N GLU A 26 4.17 -2.68 10.37
CA GLU A 26 5.32 -2.29 11.18
C GLU A 26 5.29 -0.78 11.51
N ILE A 27 5.02 0.06 10.51
CA ILE A 27 4.82 1.50 10.69
C ILE A 27 3.67 1.77 11.66
N GLY A 28 2.55 1.05 11.52
CA GLY A 28 1.40 1.15 12.42
C GLY A 28 1.78 0.88 13.88
N ARG A 29 2.54 -0.19 14.14
CA ARG A 29 3.05 -0.51 15.48
C ARG A 29 3.96 0.58 16.05
N ILE A 30 4.86 1.13 15.22
CA ILE A 30 5.75 2.22 15.64
C ILE A 30 4.95 3.47 16.00
N LYS A 31 3.99 3.86 15.16
CA LYS A 31 3.13 5.03 15.41
C LYS A 31 2.29 4.85 16.67
N LEU A 32 1.72 3.67 16.88
CA LEU A 32 0.94 3.35 18.08
C LEU A 32 1.79 3.48 19.34
N ALA A 33 2.99 2.89 19.35
CA ALA A 33 3.92 2.99 20.47
C ALA A 33 4.37 4.43 20.76
N ALA A 34 4.45 5.28 19.73
CA ALA A 34 4.81 6.68 19.82
C ALA A 34 3.62 7.64 20.00
N ASN A 35 2.39 7.13 20.10
CA ASN A 35 1.14 7.91 20.15
C ASN A 35 1.02 8.94 18.99
N LEU A 36 1.47 8.55 17.80
CA LEU A 36 1.45 9.38 16.59
C LEU A 36 0.17 9.14 15.77
N PRO A 37 -0.29 10.14 15.00
CA PRO A 37 -1.44 9.99 14.13
C PRO A 37 -1.20 8.93 13.04
N ILE A 38 -2.20 8.07 12.86
CA ILE A 38 -2.19 6.99 11.87
C ILE A 38 -2.28 7.56 10.45
N TYR A 39 -3.19 8.53 10.25
CA TYR A 39 -3.49 9.12 8.94
C TYR A 39 -2.58 10.30 8.60
N MET A 40 -1.89 10.21 7.45
CA MET A 40 -0.97 11.24 6.95
C MET A 40 -1.27 11.57 5.47
N PRO A 41 -2.17 12.53 5.17
CA PRO A 41 -2.62 12.82 3.80
C PRO A 41 -1.48 13.31 2.89
N GLU A 42 -0.52 14.05 3.43
CA GLU A 42 0.65 14.52 2.69
C GLU A 42 1.50 13.34 2.16
N ARG A 43 1.56 12.23 2.92
CA ARG A 43 2.29 11.04 2.49
C ARG A 43 1.61 10.37 1.30
N GLU A 44 0.29 10.31 1.29
CA GLU A 44 -0.47 9.73 0.17
C GLU A 44 -0.29 10.56 -1.09
N ARG A 45 -0.41 11.89 -0.98
CA ARG A 45 -0.20 12.80 -2.11
C ARG A 45 1.20 12.63 -2.70
N TRP A 46 2.23 12.58 -1.86
CA TRP A 46 3.59 12.32 -2.31
C TRP A 46 3.72 10.98 -3.04
N ILE A 47 3.03 9.92 -2.59
CA ILE A 47 3.07 8.61 -3.25
C ILE A 47 2.47 8.74 -4.67
N TYR A 48 1.31 9.38 -4.81
CA TYR A 48 0.66 9.58 -6.11
C TYR A 48 1.56 10.36 -7.07
N ASP A 49 2.11 11.50 -6.62
CA ASP A 49 2.99 12.33 -7.44
C ASP A 49 4.25 11.56 -7.84
N ASN A 50 4.82 10.75 -6.93
CA ASN A 50 6.01 9.97 -7.20
C ASN A 50 5.77 8.87 -8.24
N VAL A 51 4.65 8.13 -8.15
CA VAL A 51 4.36 7.04 -9.10
C VAL A 51 4.00 7.58 -10.48
N GLU A 52 3.33 8.73 -10.56
CA GLU A 52 3.07 9.40 -11.83
C GLU A 52 4.36 9.92 -12.47
N ARG A 53 5.26 10.51 -11.68
CA ARG A 53 6.56 11.02 -12.14
C ARG A 53 7.50 9.92 -12.63
N THR A 54 7.42 8.72 -12.04
CA THR A 54 8.30 7.59 -12.35
C THR A 54 7.70 6.58 -13.32
N ASN A 55 6.46 6.79 -13.76
CA ASN A 55 5.78 5.92 -14.71
C ASN A 55 6.46 5.95 -16.10
N GLN A 56 6.95 4.80 -16.57
CA GLN A 56 7.53 4.62 -17.91
C GLN A 56 6.62 3.79 -18.83
N GLY A 57 5.34 3.60 -18.44
CA GLY A 57 4.29 2.99 -19.24
C GLY A 57 4.02 1.52 -18.91
N PRO A 58 3.29 0.81 -19.80
CA PRO A 58 2.42 1.32 -20.87
C PRO A 58 1.10 1.93 -20.34
N LEU A 59 0.90 1.92 -19.03
CA LEU A 59 -0.26 2.52 -18.37
C LEU A 59 -0.16 4.06 -18.39
N SER A 60 -1.29 4.74 -18.52
CA SER A 60 -1.35 6.19 -18.33
C SER A 60 -1.16 6.57 -16.86
N ASN A 61 -0.69 7.79 -16.59
CA ASN A 61 -0.56 8.29 -15.22
C ASN A 61 -1.89 8.20 -14.46
N ALA A 62 -3.01 8.50 -15.12
CA ALA A 62 -4.34 8.34 -14.53
C ALA A 62 -4.66 6.88 -14.15
N ALA A 63 -4.23 5.90 -14.95
CA ALA A 63 -4.41 4.49 -14.62
C ALA A 63 -3.52 4.06 -13.44
N VAL A 64 -2.25 4.47 -13.44
CA VAL A 64 -1.33 4.23 -12.32
C VAL A 64 -1.88 4.84 -11.03
N ARG A 65 -2.35 6.09 -11.09
CA ARG A 65 -2.95 6.76 -9.93
C ARG A 65 -4.10 5.96 -9.33
N ARG A 66 -5.07 5.53 -10.15
CA ARG A 66 -6.21 4.72 -9.66
C ARG A 66 -5.78 3.40 -9.02
N LEU A 67 -4.75 2.74 -9.56
CA LEU A 67 -4.22 1.51 -8.96
C LEU A 67 -3.60 1.81 -7.59
N PHE A 68 -2.79 2.86 -7.49
CA PHE A 68 -2.17 3.26 -6.23
C PHE A 68 -3.18 3.75 -5.19
N GLU A 69 -4.24 4.45 -5.58
CA GLU A 69 -5.36 4.80 -4.69
C GLU A 69 -5.94 3.54 -4.03
N ARG A 70 -6.19 2.47 -4.80
CA ARG A 70 -6.66 1.19 -4.23
C ARG A 70 -5.66 0.52 -3.31
N ILE A 71 -4.38 0.55 -3.64
CA ILE A 71 -3.32 0.00 -2.78
C ILE A 71 -3.27 0.76 -1.44
N ILE A 72 -3.41 2.08 -1.47
CA ILE A 72 -3.44 2.93 -0.27
C ILE A 72 -4.71 2.71 0.54
N ASP A 73 -5.89 2.60 -0.10
CA ASP A 73 -7.15 2.24 0.56
C ASP A 73 -7.02 0.97 1.40
N GLU A 74 -6.52 -0.11 0.79
CA GLU A 74 -6.35 -1.40 1.45
C GLU A 74 -5.30 -1.35 2.56
N SER A 75 -4.25 -0.55 2.40
CA SER A 75 -3.23 -0.34 3.43
C SER A 75 -3.80 0.33 4.67
N ARG A 76 -4.61 1.38 4.48
CA ARG A 76 -5.29 2.07 5.57
C ARG A 76 -6.25 1.15 6.30
N ARG A 77 -7.01 0.34 5.55
CA ARG A 77 -7.91 -0.65 6.15
C ARG A 77 -7.13 -1.63 7.03
N LEU A 78 -6.05 -2.19 6.50
CA LEU A 78 -5.19 -3.13 7.23
C LEU A 78 -4.54 -2.51 8.48
N GLU A 79 -4.00 -1.29 8.37
CA GLU A 79 -3.40 -0.57 9.52
C GLU A 79 -4.44 -0.32 10.62
N LYS A 80 -5.67 0.06 10.23
CA LYS A 80 -6.78 0.28 11.17
C LYS A 80 -7.20 -1.01 11.87
N GLU A 81 -7.41 -2.10 11.12
CA GLU A 81 -7.79 -3.41 11.67
C GLU A 81 -6.75 -3.93 12.66
N ALA A 82 -5.46 -3.81 12.32
CA ALA A 82 -4.37 -4.22 13.21
C ALA A 82 -4.34 -3.41 14.51
N ASN A 83 -4.51 -2.08 14.44
CA ASN A 83 -4.53 -1.24 15.63
C ASN A 83 -5.77 -1.49 16.50
N GLU A 84 -6.92 -1.76 15.90
CA GLU A 84 -8.13 -2.17 16.64
C GLU A 84 -7.95 -3.50 17.35
N ALA A 85 -7.25 -4.47 16.74
CA ALA A 85 -6.97 -5.76 17.38
C ALA A 85 -6.06 -5.59 18.61
N VAL A 86 -5.02 -4.76 18.53
CA VAL A 86 -4.12 -4.47 19.67
C VAL A 86 -4.88 -3.84 20.84
N ASN A 87 -5.86 -2.98 20.59
CA ASN A 87 -6.67 -2.34 21.63
C ASN A 87 -7.73 -3.28 22.26
N ARG A 88 -7.94 -4.48 21.72
CA ARG A 88 -8.90 -5.48 22.23
C ARG A 88 -8.25 -6.60 23.05
N GLU A 89 -6.92 -6.72 23.07
CA GLU A 89 -6.21 -7.63 23.97
C GLU A 89 -6.08 -6.96 25.36
N PRO A 90 -6.48 -7.64 26.46
CA PRO A 90 -6.50 -7.07 27.81
C PRO A 90 -5.10 -6.87 28.43
#